data_AF-A0AAE0D075-F1
#
_entry.id   AF-A0AAE0D075-F1
#
_cell.length_a   1.000
_cell.length_b   1.000
_cell.length_c   1.000
_cell.angle_alpha   90.00
_cell.angle_beta   90.00
_cell.angle_gamma   90.00
#
_symmetry.space_group_name_H-M   'P 1'
#
loop_
_entity.id
_entity.type
_entity.pdbx_description
1 polymer ?
#
loop_
_entity_poly.entity_id
_entity_poly.type
_entity_poly.pdbx_seq_one_letter_code
_entity_poly.pdbx_strand_id
1 'polypeptide(L)'
;MRLLQVTVLALHAVSAVEAAKVSWTLHKSCYRNKEDTADDNELADAMIKSVNDAKAWAKRAASKISLSILPLGGLPAKIAIGPLVGLDNYNTAAKEIRDRFKKIEDMEGPVGANGDELGRYGQSRAWISLENSEEHFNDFIITCRPEIVTVPDPAGGPFDKPYDVVRKYYMFQPHTLEKFIEQEDSEEIGGDWEKVPAPRTLAITQRDAPPTEGRKRIAESINFHPLWIKFQRSRNFGGWIEDDFTEVTKFNALEDFKRRGAAKNPPVDIRPMDGLLSKSLTANMLHEFFHLSYFGNMLDAQNAYGWMNNVKNNNRENPDLYAIIGAVIELMSRDGQKYSVSAEGEVSPIS
;
A
#
# COMPACT_ATOMS: atom_id res chain seq x y z
N MET A 1 38.35 36.27 -1.01
CA MET A 1 37.47 35.83 0.10
C MET A 1 36.02 35.58 -0.29
N ARG A 2 35.37 36.40 -1.15
CA ARG A 2 33.96 36.19 -1.53
C ARG A 2 33.67 34.95 -2.38
N LEU A 3 34.59 34.50 -3.24
CA LEU A 3 34.37 33.28 -4.05
C LEU A 3 34.36 32.00 -3.20
N LEU A 4 35.26 31.87 -2.22
CA LEU A 4 35.34 30.68 -1.36
C LEU A 4 34.09 30.49 -0.47
N GLN A 5 33.44 31.58 -0.05
CA GLN A 5 32.20 31.49 0.75
C GLN A 5 30.99 31.03 -0.08
N VAL A 6 30.95 31.36 -1.38
CA VAL A 6 29.89 30.91 -2.28
C VAL A 6 30.06 29.42 -2.63
N THR A 7 31.30 28.94 -2.76
CA THR A 7 31.56 27.51 -2.99
C THR A 7 31.24 26.65 -1.77
N VAL A 8 31.49 27.14 -0.55
CA VAL A 8 31.15 26.41 0.69
C VAL A 8 29.64 26.38 0.94
N LEU A 9 28.90 27.45 0.60
CA LEU A 9 27.43 27.45 0.62
C LEU A 9 26.83 26.53 -0.47
N ALA A 10 27.45 26.45 -1.64
CA ALA A 10 27.05 25.50 -2.68
C ALA A 10 27.36 24.05 -2.29
N LEU A 11 28.49 23.76 -1.62
CA LEU A 11 28.77 22.42 -1.10
C LEU A 11 27.85 22.03 0.07
N HIS A 12 27.47 22.96 0.96
CA HIS A 12 26.48 22.68 2.02
C HIS A 12 25.04 22.58 1.47
N ALA A 13 24.75 23.20 0.32
CA ALA A 13 23.48 23.02 -0.39
C ALA A 13 23.43 21.70 -1.19
N VAL A 14 24.57 21.16 -1.61
CA VAL A 14 24.67 19.83 -2.24
C VAL A 14 24.70 18.71 -1.19
N SER A 15 25.24 18.97 0.02
CA SER A 15 25.24 17.99 1.12
C SER A 15 23.98 18.02 2.00
N ALA A 16 22.93 18.72 1.57
CA ALA A 16 21.69 18.87 2.34
C ALA A 16 20.41 18.65 1.53
N VAL A 17 20.42 17.80 0.48
CA VAL A 17 19.22 17.04 0.03
C VAL A 17 19.66 15.80 -0.77
N GLU A 18 20.51 14.93 -0.21
CA GLU A 18 20.29 13.50 -0.47
C GLU A 18 19.34 13.05 0.62
N ALA A 19 18.06 13.41 0.48
CA ALA A 19 17.03 12.67 1.20
C ALA A 19 17.28 11.20 0.86
N ALA A 20 17.49 10.35 1.87
CA ALA A 20 17.80 8.96 1.64
C ALA A 20 16.72 8.38 0.70
N LYS A 21 17.13 8.06 -0.53
CA LYS A 21 16.19 7.66 -1.57
C LYS A 21 15.66 6.29 -1.20
N VAL A 22 14.35 6.21 -0.96
CA VAL A 22 13.71 4.93 -0.72
C VAL A 22 13.71 4.14 -2.01
N SER A 23 14.11 2.88 -1.94
CA SER A 23 14.05 1.99 -3.08
C SER A 23 13.19 0.76 -2.82
N TRP A 24 12.65 0.20 -3.90
CA TRP A 24 11.86 -1.02 -3.83
C TRP A 24 12.30 -2.02 -4.88
N THR A 25 12.16 -3.31 -4.57
CA THR A 25 12.43 -4.42 -5.49
C THR A 25 11.18 -5.26 -5.69
N LEU A 26 10.92 -5.69 -6.92
CA LEU A 26 9.88 -6.67 -7.22
C LEU A 26 10.48 -8.08 -7.13
N HIS A 27 9.98 -8.93 -6.24
CA HIS A 27 10.50 -10.29 -6.06
C HIS A 27 10.03 -11.25 -7.16
N LYS A 28 10.79 -12.33 -7.41
CA LYS A 28 10.48 -13.37 -8.42
C LYS A 28 9.11 -14.01 -8.32
N SER A 29 8.54 -14.06 -7.12
CA SER A 29 7.15 -14.47 -6.90
C SER A 29 6.11 -13.65 -7.67
N CYS A 30 6.45 -12.47 -8.17
CA CYS A 30 5.55 -11.58 -8.91
C CYS A 30 5.71 -11.65 -10.42
N TYR A 31 6.66 -12.43 -10.94
CA TYR A 31 6.87 -12.56 -12.37
C TYR A 31 7.37 -13.95 -12.77
N ARG A 32 7.46 -14.91 -11.86
CA ARG A 32 7.62 -16.34 -12.16
C ARG A 32 6.31 -17.05 -11.84
N ASN A 33 5.92 -18.00 -12.69
CA ASN A 33 4.78 -18.86 -12.41
C ASN A 33 5.04 -19.73 -11.16
N LYS A 34 3.99 -20.42 -10.70
CA LYS A 34 4.05 -21.29 -9.50
C LYS A 34 5.14 -22.34 -9.57
N GLU A 35 5.38 -22.87 -10.76
CA GLU A 35 6.34 -23.94 -11.01
C GLU A 35 7.78 -23.43 -11.19
N ASP A 36 8.01 -22.11 -11.14
CA ASP A 36 9.28 -21.44 -11.44
C ASP A 36 9.87 -21.88 -12.79
N THR A 37 9.02 -22.05 -13.80
CA THR A 37 9.39 -22.52 -15.16
C THR A 37 9.28 -21.44 -16.23
N ALA A 38 8.40 -20.45 -16.07
CA ALA A 38 8.17 -19.39 -17.04
C ALA A 38 7.89 -18.05 -16.37
N ASP A 39 8.11 -16.97 -17.12
CA ASP A 39 7.82 -15.61 -16.66
C ASP A 39 6.34 -15.25 -16.85
N ASP A 40 5.82 -14.49 -15.89
CA ASP A 40 4.47 -13.92 -15.82
C ASP A 40 4.55 -12.40 -15.89
N ASN A 41 4.92 -11.90 -17.07
CA ASN A 41 5.15 -10.47 -17.30
C ASN A 41 3.90 -9.63 -17.05
N GLU A 42 2.71 -10.19 -17.25
CA GLU A 42 1.44 -9.50 -17.00
C GLU A 42 1.30 -9.12 -15.52
N LEU A 43 1.62 -10.05 -14.60
CA LEU A 43 1.63 -9.75 -13.16
C LEU A 43 2.73 -8.75 -12.81
N ALA A 44 3.91 -8.91 -13.40
CA ALA A 44 5.05 -8.02 -13.16
C ALA A 44 4.68 -6.56 -13.48
N ASP A 45 4.16 -6.35 -14.69
CA ASP A 45 3.73 -5.05 -15.20
C ASP A 45 2.59 -4.47 -14.36
N ALA A 46 1.63 -5.31 -13.95
CA ALA A 46 0.54 -4.91 -13.07
C ALA A 46 1.04 -4.40 -11.71
N MET A 47 1.99 -5.10 -11.09
CA MET A 47 2.57 -4.67 -9.82
C MET A 47 3.36 -3.38 -9.97
N ILE A 48 4.19 -3.26 -11.00
CA ILE A 48 4.94 -2.03 -11.31
C ILE A 48 3.97 -0.87 -11.54
N LYS A 49 2.92 -1.10 -12.33
CA LYS A 49 1.87 -0.12 -12.57
C LYS A 49 1.18 0.30 -11.28
N SER A 50 0.85 -0.65 -10.39
CA SER A 50 0.19 -0.34 -9.12
C SER A 50 1.04 0.53 -8.20
N VAL A 51 2.36 0.31 -8.14
CA VAL A 51 3.31 1.17 -7.42
C VAL A 51 3.34 2.57 -8.02
N ASN A 52 3.45 2.67 -9.35
CA ASN A 52 3.49 3.96 -10.05
C ASN A 52 2.17 4.74 -9.89
N ASP A 53 1.04 4.06 -9.94
CA ASP A 53 -0.27 4.66 -9.70
C ASP A 53 -0.39 5.14 -8.25
N ALA A 54 0.07 4.36 -7.27
CA ALA A 54 0.08 4.76 -5.87
C ALA A 54 0.99 5.98 -5.61
N LYS A 55 2.15 6.05 -6.28
CA LYS A 55 3.01 7.25 -6.29
C LYS A 55 2.27 8.46 -6.89
N ALA A 56 1.55 8.26 -7.99
CA ALA A 56 0.79 9.33 -8.63
C ALA A 56 -0.37 9.82 -7.74
N TRP A 57 -1.08 8.90 -7.06
CA TRP A 57 -2.09 9.23 -6.06
C TRP A 57 -1.48 10.03 -4.90
N ALA A 58 -0.34 9.58 -4.36
CA ALA A 58 0.37 10.26 -3.29
C ALA A 58 0.81 11.67 -3.69
N LYS A 59 1.38 11.85 -4.88
CA LYS A 59 1.75 13.17 -5.43
C LYS A 59 0.53 14.10 -5.56
N ARG A 60 -0.59 13.58 -6.07
CA ARG A 60 -1.84 14.36 -6.18
C ARG A 60 -2.40 14.72 -4.80
N ALA A 61 -2.40 13.80 -3.84
CA ALA A 61 -2.77 14.08 -2.46
C ALA A 61 -1.86 15.15 -1.85
N ALA A 62 -0.54 15.00 -1.96
CA ALA A 62 0.44 15.95 -1.43
C ALA A 62 0.30 17.37 -2.02
N SER A 63 -0.08 17.48 -3.30
CA SER A 63 -0.26 18.78 -3.97
C SER A 63 -1.63 19.42 -3.69
N LYS A 64 -2.69 18.63 -3.53
CA LYS A 64 -4.07 19.13 -3.35
C LYS A 64 -4.48 19.32 -1.90
N ILE A 65 -3.85 18.63 -0.97
CA ILE A 65 -4.03 18.88 0.47
C ILE A 65 -3.38 20.23 0.79
N SER A 66 -4.20 21.27 0.74
CA SER A 66 -3.78 22.66 0.96
C SER A 66 -3.92 23.04 2.42
N LEU A 67 -2.95 23.83 2.89
CA LEU A 67 -3.02 24.53 4.18
C LEU A 67 -3.69 25.91 4.06
N SER A 68 -3.97 26.35 2.83
CA SER A 68 -4.54 27.66 2.55
C SER A 68 -6.06 27.60 2.51
N ILE A 69 -6.69 28.60 3.13
CA ILE A 69 -8.14 28.84 3.16
C ILE A 69 -8.62 29.49 1.86
N LEU A 70 -7.70 29.85 0.95
CA LEU A 70 -8.06 30.56 -0.27
C LEU A 70 -8.87 29.67 -1.24
N PRO A 71 -9.95 30.21 -1.85
CA PRO A 71 -10.89 29.45 -2.67
C PRO A 71 -10.27 28.74 -3.89
N LEU A 72 -9.16 29.24 -4.42
CA LEU A 72 -8.68 28.92 -5.77
C LEU A 72 -7.78 27.67 -5.89
N GLY A 73 -7.62 26.87 -4.83
CA GLY A 73 -6.87 25.61 -4.98
C GLY A 73 -7.03 24.55 -3.89
N GLY A 74 -7.44 24.94 -2.67
CA GLY A 74 -7.48 24.03 -1.52
C GLY A 74 -8.86 23.70 -0.97
N LEU A 75 -9.83 24.59 -1.17
CA LEU A 75 -11.14 24.51 -0.52
C LEU A 75 -11.93 23.23 -0.90
N PRO A 76 -11.97 22.80 -2.17
CA PRO A 76 -12.67 21.56 -2.52
C PRO A 76 -12.09 20.34 -1.81
N ALA A 77 -10.75 20.22 -1.80
CA ALA A 77 -10.06 19.10 -1.14
C ALA A 77 -10.33 19.11 0.37
N LYS A 78 -10.26 20.28 1.00
CA LYS A 78 -10.58 20.46 2.42
C LYS A 78 -12.01 20.06 2.77
N ILE A 79 -12.99 20.36 1.92
CA ILE A 79 -14.38 19.96 2.13
C ILE A 79 -14.49 18.43 2.05
N ALA A 80 -13.89 17.82 1.01
CA ALA A 80 -14.02 16.37 0.77
C ALA A 80 -13.32 15.50 1.83
N ILE A 81 -12.11 15.88 2.25
CA ILE A 81 -11.35 15.08 3.25
C ILE A 81 -11.52 15.60 4.67
N GLY A 82 -12.16 16.75 4.87
CA GLY A 82 -12.38 17.36 6.18
C GLY A 82 -13.00 16.41 7.22
N PRO A 83 -14.01 15.60 6.86
CA PRO A 83 -14.59 14.60 7.75
C PRO A 83 -13.60 13.53 8.22
N LEU A 84 -12.56 13.21 7.44
CA LEU A 84 -11.53 12.19 7.73
C LEU A 84 -10.34 12.77 8.51
N VAL A 85 -10.01 14.05 8.25
CA VAL A 85 -8.86 14.74 8.85
C VAL A 85 -9.20 15.33 10.22
N GLY A 86 -10.48 15.63 10.45
CA GLY A 86 -10.95 16.37 11.62
C GLY A 86 -10.86 17.88 11.39
N LEU A 87 -11.98 18.59 11.59
CA LEU A 87 -12.08 20.02 11.27
C LEU A 87 -11.40 20.93 12.31
N ASP A 88 -11.42 20.54 13.58
CA ASP A 88 -10.97 21.39 14.70
C ASP A 88 -9.45 21.64 14.70
N ASN A 89 -8.66 20.73 14.11
CA ASN A 89 -7.21 20.89 13.97
C ASN A 89 -6.75 20.62 12.53
N TYR A 90 -7.60 20.95 11.56
CA TYR A 90 -7.42 20.57 10.15
C TYR A 90 -6.03 20.94 9.61
N ASN A 91 -5.56 22.17 9.83
CA ASN A 91 -4.30 22.62 9.21
C ASN A 91 -3.08 21.82 9.70
N THR A 92 -3.05 21.45 10.99
CA THR A 92 -1.95 20.65 11.55
C THR A 92 -2.02 19.21 11.02
N ALA A 93 -3.20 18.59 11.10
CA ALA A 93 -3.43 17.24 10.64
C ALA A 93 -3.21 17.10 9.12
N ALA A 94 -3.72 18.04 8.33
CA ALA A 94 -3.53 18.09 6.88
C ALA A 94 -2.05 18.25 6.51
N LYS A 95 -1.28 19.04 7.28
CA LYS A 95 0.18 19.17 7.06
C LYS A 95 0.87 17.83 7.26
N GLU A 96 0.61 17.15 8.38
CA GLU A 96 1.20 15.84 8.67
C GLU A 96 0.85 14.81 7.59
N ILE A 97 -0.43 14.73 7.21
CA ILE A 97 -0.89 13.80 6.18
C ILE A 97 -0.22 14.08 4.84
N ARG A 98 -0.18 15.35 4.43
CA ARG A 98 0.48 15.80 3.20
C ARG A 98 1.97 15.44 3.20
N ASP A 99 2.66 15.69 4.31
CA ASP A 99 4.10 15.45 4.41
C ASP A 99 4.41 13.95 4.40
N ARG A 100 3.52 13.07 4.91
CA ARG A 100 3.65 11.61 4.73
C ARG A 100 3.43 11.18 3.27
N PHE A 101 2.45 11.74 2.56
CA PHE A 101 2.28 11.46 1.12
C PHE A 101 3.50 11.84 0.27
N LYS A 102 4.15 12.96 0.58
CA LYS A 102 5.38 13.38 -0.13
C LYS A 102 6.48 12.34 -0.08
N LYS A 103 6.60 11.60 1.03
CA LYS A 103 7.62 10.55 1.16
C LYS A 103 7.50 9.47 0.08
N ILE A 104 6.27 9.14 -0.34
CA ILE A 104 5.99 8.08 -1.33
C ILE A 104 6.32 8.55 -2.76
N GLU A 105 6.18 9.84 -3.06
CA GLU A 105 6.39 10.39 -4.42
C GLU A 105 7.79 10.08 -4.98
N ASP A 106 8.81 10.13 -4.11
CA ASP A 106 10.22 10.08 -4.50
C ASP A 106 10.85 8.66 -4.46
N MET A 107 10.04 7.61 -4.31
CA MET A 107 10.54 6.22 -4.33
C MET A 107 11.17 5.83 -5.67
N GLU A 108 12.32 5.16 -5.66
CA GLU A 108 12.98 4.62 -6.83
C GLU A 108 12.75 3.11 -6.98
N GLY A 109 12.53 2.64 -8.21
CA GLY A 109 12.49 1.21 -8.50
C GLY A 109 11.52 0.81 -9.63
N PRO A 110 11.41 -0.49 -9.93
CA PRO A 110 12.04 -1.58 -9.18
C PRO A 110 13.57 -1.57 -9.36
N VAL A 111 14.32 -1.50 -8.25
CA VAL A 111 15.78 -1.61 -8.27
C VAL A 111 16.15 -3.07 -8.42
N GLY A 112 17.05 -3.34 -9.38
CA GLY A 112 17.45 -4.69 -9.76
C GLY A 112 16.68 -5.27 -10.94
N ALA A 113 15.87 -4.49 -11.68
CA ALA A 113 15.01 -4.96 -12.79
C ALA A 113 15.70 -5.73 -13.94
N ASN A 114 17.03 -5.67 -14.05
CA ASN A 114 17.79 -6.55 -14.91
C ASN A 114 18.23 -7.74 -14.05
N GLY A 115 17.48 -8.84 -14.11
CA GLY A 115 17.83 -10.06 -13.40
C GLY A 115 19.17 -10.62 -13.89
N ASP A 116 19.67 -11.65 -13.22
CA ASP A 116 20.69 -12.49 -13.85
C ASP A 116 20.11 -13.14 -15.14
N GLU A 117 20.93 -13.89 -15.89
CA GLU A 117 20.49 -14.58 -17.12
C GLU A 117 19.30 -15.56 -16.90
N LEU A 118 18.91 -15.80 -15.65
CA LEU A 118 17.81 -16.66 -15.22
C LEU A 118 16.66 -15.87 -14.56
N GLY A 119 16.70 -14.54 -14.56
CA GLY A 119 15.67 -13.67 -13.97
C GLY A 119 15.57 -13.78 -12.45
N ARG A 120 16.61 -14.22 -11.72
CA ARG A 120 16.57 -14.41 -10.26
C ARG A 120 17.08 -13.16 -9.52
N TYR A 121 16.19 -12.45 -8.82
CA TYR A 121 16.56 -11.26 -8.03
C TYR A 121 17.13 -11.58 -6.65
N GLY A 122 18.25 -12.30 -6.60
CA GLY A 122 18.98 -12.59 -5.35
C GLY A 122 19.78 -11.40 -4.78
N GLN A 123 19.92 -10.31 -5.53
CA GLN A 123 20.72 -9.12 -5.17
C GLN A 123 19.84 -7.89 -4.87
N SER A 124 18.71 -8.07 -4.16
CA SER A 124 17.86 -6.91 -3.82
C SER A 124 18.64 -5.93 -2.92
N ARG A 125 18.45 -4.63 -3.16
CA ARG A 125 19.07 -3.60 -2.33
C ARG A 125 18.61 -3.69 -0.87
N ALA A 126 17.37 -4.15 -0.63
CA ALA A 126 16.85 -4.37 0.71
C ALA A 126 17.66 -5.40 1.51
N TRP A 127 18.02 -6.54 0.91
CA TRP A 127 18.87 -7.53 1.58
C TRP A 127 20.30 -7.03 1.77
N ILE A 128 20.87 -6.39 0.74
CA ILE A 128 22.22 -5.82 0.81
C ILE A 128 22.31 -4.74 1.90
N SER A 129 21.35 -3.82 1.95
CA SER A 129 21.30 -2.75 2.94
C SER A 129 21.07 -3.31 4.35
N LEU A 130 20.28 -4.38 4.51
CA LEU A 130 20.04 -5.01 5.83
C LEU A 130 21.35 -5.47 6.50
N GLU A 131 22.26 -6.03 5.71
CA GLU A 131 23.55 -6.55 6.17
C GLU A 131 24.58 -5.45 6.41
N ASN A 132 24.49 -4.35 5.66
CA ASN A 132 25.57 -3.37 5.55
C ASN A 132 25.22 -1.96 6.06
N SER A 133 23.97 -1.70 6.44
CA SER A 133 23.49 -0.36 6.78
C SER A 133 22.44 -0.35 7.90
N GLU A 134 22.46 0.70 8.72
CA GLU A 134 21.36 1.02 9.65
C GLU A 134 20.18 1.70 8.97
N GLU A 135 20.38 2.21 7.75
CA GLU A 135 19.33 2.83 6.92
C GLU A 135 18.57 1.82 6.06
N HIS A 136 18.68 0.52 6.34
CA HIS A 136 18.05 -0.55 5.58
C HIS A 136 16.52 -0.43 5.44
N PHE A 137 15.86 0.32 6.32
CA PHE A 137 14.42 0.62 6.24
C PHE A 137 14.05 1.52 5.04
N ASN A 138 15.05 2.09 4.36
CA ASN A 138 14.86 2.80 3.09
C ASN A 138 14.72 1.84 1.90
N ASP A 139 14.86 0.53 2.09
CA ASP A 139 14.80 -0.44 1.01
C ASP A 139 13.80 -1.55 1.37
N PHE A 140 12.84 -1.83 0.48
CA PHE A 140 11.83 -2.86 0.72
C PHE A 140 11.54 -3.76 -0.49
N ILE A 141 10.86 -4.88 -0.25
CA ILE A 141 10.60 -5.91 -1.25
C ILE A 141 9.09 -6.12 -1.42
N ILE A 142 8.60 -6.24 -2.65
CA ILE A 142 7.21 -6.61 -2.94
C ILE A 142 7.17 -8.07 -3.42
N THR A 143 6.29 -8.88 -2.82
CA THR A 143 6.04 -10.28 -3.18
C THR A 143 4.55 -10.53 -3.46
N CYS A 144 4.22 -11.47 -4.37
CA CYS A 144 2.84 -11.68 -4.85
C CYS A 144 2.27 -13.07 -4.54
N ARG A 145 3.18 -13.95 -4.19
CA ARG A 145 2.93 -15.33 -3.82
C ARG A 145 4.11 -15.68 -2.94
N PRO A 146 3.99 -15.55 -1.63
CA PRO A 146 5.09 -15.81 -0.70
C PRO A 146 5.37 -17.32 -0.63
N GLU A 147 5.53 -17.97 -1.77
CA GLU A 147 6.38 -19.13 -1.94
C GLU A 147 7.81 -18.66 -1.70
N ILE A 148 8.17 -18.53 -0.43
CA ILE A 148 9.44 -19.10 -0.06
C ILE A 148 9.08 -20.59 0.03
N VAL A 149 9.30 -21.34 -1.05
CA VAL A 149 9.58 -22.77 -0.96
C VAL A 149 11.09 -22.86 -0.90
N THR A 150 11.63 -23.69 -0.01
CA THR A 150 13.05 -24.03 0.04
C THR A 150 13.51 -24.53 -1.33
N VAL A 151 14.11 -23.65 -2.13
CA VAL A 151 14.95 -24.04 -3.25
C VAL A 151 16.34 -24.26 -2.66
N PRO A 152 16.94 -25.46 -2.74
CA PRO A 152 18.35 -25.63 -2.47
C PRO A 152 19.13 -24.74 -3.42
N ASP A 153 19.91 -23.81 -2.86
CA ASP A 153 20.83 -22.98 -3.64
C ASP A 153 21.87 -23.88 -4.34
N PRO A 154 22.04 -23.81 -5.68
CA PRO A 154 23.04 -24.60 -6.37
C PRO A 154 24.50 -24.19 -6.09
N ALA A 155 24.80 -23.10 -5.36
CA ALA A 155 26.20 -22.68 -5.19
C ALA A 155 26.51 -21.86 -3.92
N GLY A 156 26.54 -22.50 -2.76
CA GLY A 156 27.61 -22.30 -1.74
C GLY A 156 27.92 -20.88 -1.24
N GLY A 157 26.92 -20.07 -0.88
CA GLY A 157 27.06 -18.86 -0.06
C GLY A 157 26.20 -18.95 1.22
N PRO A 158 26.52 -18.22 2.31
CA PRO A 158 25.91 -18.46 3.61
C PRO A 158 24.48 -17.90 3.66
N PHE A 159 23.49 -18.75 3.47
CA PHE A 159 22.16 -18.52 4.02
C PHE A 159 21.65 -19.78 4.71
N ASP A 160 22.04 -19.94 5.97
CA ASP A 160 21.35 -20.87 6.86
C ASP A 160 19.95 -20.32 7.16
N LYS A 161 19.01 -20.77 6.30
CA LYS A 161 17.54 -20.79 6.40
C LYS A 161 16.84 -19.42 6.50
N PRO A 162 15.98 -19.05 5.54
CA PRO A 162 15.18 -17.81 5.62
C PRO A 162 14.07 -17.82 6.69
N TYR A 163 13.78 -18.97 7.32
CA TYR A 163 12.51 -19.19 8.05
C TYR A 163 12.60 -19.25 9.56
N ASP A 164 13.79 -19.33 10.16
CA ASP A 164 13.85 -19.48 11.60
C ASP A 164 13.75 -18.11 12.28
N VAL A 165 12.60 -17.88 12.93
CA VAL A 165 12.23 -16.72 13.78
C VAL A 165 11.86 -15.48 12.92
N VAL A 166 10.62 -14.97 12.84
CA VAL A 166 10.03 -13.99 13.77
C VAL A 166 8.50 -13.87 13.59
N ARG A 167 7.70 -14.68 14.28
CA ARG A 167 6.36 -14.28 14.77
C ARG A 167 6.10 -14.90 16.12
N LYS A 168 6.81 -14.43 17.15
CA LYS A 168 6.33 -14.56 18.53
C LYS A 168 5.50 -13.33 18.88
N TYR A 169 4.21 -13.61 19.09
CA TYR A 169 3.16 -12.87 19.79
C TYR A 169 2.31 -11.80 19.06
N TYR A 170 1.07 -12.24 18.76
CA TYR A 170 -0.29 -11.64 18.86
C TYR A 170 -0.47 -10.13 18.63
N MET A 171 -1.48 -9.72 17.83
CA MET A 171 -2.87 -9.66 18.30
C MET A 171 -3.91 -9.92 17.18
N PHE A 172 -4.80 -10.88 17.45
CA PHE A 172 -6.04 -11.32 16.76
C PHE A 172 -5.87 -12.02 15.39
N GLN A 173 -6.23 -13.32 15.37
CA GLN A 173 -5.96 -14.33 14.34
C GLN A 173 -4.96 -13.91 13.25
N PRO A 174 -3.65 -13.99 13.53
CA PRO A 174 -2.63 -13.46 12.62
C PRO A 174 -2.71 -14.19 11.29
N HIS A 175 -3.11 -13.50 10.23
CA HIS A 175 -2.89 -14.02 8.88
C HIS A 175 -1.38 -14.04 8.65
N THR A 176 -0.83 -15.23 8.44
CA THR A 176 0.58 -15.48 8.15
C THR A 176 0.75 -15.74 6.66
N LEU A 177 2.00 -15.70 6.18
CA LEU A 177 2.33 -16.11 4.82
C LEU A 177 1.96 -17.60 4.60
N GLU A 178 2.16 -18.44 5.62
CA GLU A 178 1.75 -19.85 5.62
C GLU A 178 0.24 -20.00 5.36
N LYS A 179 -0.59 -19.25 6.09
CA LYS A 179 -2.05 -19.26 5.90
C LYS A 179 -2.45 -18.85 4.47
N PHE A 180 -1.73 -17.91 3.85
CA PHE A 180 -2.00 -17.50 2.46
C PHE A 180 -1.75 -18.63 1.46
N ILE A 181 -0.67 -19.40 1.67
CA ILE A 181 -0.33 -20.56 0.83
C ILE A 181 -1.31 -21.71 1.08
N GLU A 182 -1.61 -22.03 2.34
CA GLU A 182 -2.63 -23.03 2.70
C GLU A 182 -3.99 -22.72 2.06
N GLN A 183 -4.41 -21.45 2.08
CA GLN A 183 -5.67 -21.02 1.48
C GLN A 183 -5.66 -21.13 -0.04
N GLU A 184 -4.50 -20.90 -0.69
CA GLU A 184 -4.36 -21.09 -2.13
C GLU A 184 -4.48 -22.55 -2.56
N ASP A 185 -3.90 -23.47 -1.77
CA ASP A 185 -3.83 -24.89 -2.09
C ASP A 185 -5.02 -25.71 -1.53
N SER A 186 -5.88 -25.08 -0.74
CA SER A 186 -7.05 -25.72 -0.13
C SER A 186 -8.10 -26.16 -1.16
N GLU A 187 -8.56 -27.41 -1.03
CA GLU A 187 -9.70 -27.94 -1.81
C GLU A 187 -11.03 -27.22 -1.49
N GLU A 188 -11.21 -26.76 -0.25
CA GLU A 188 -12.44 -26.08 0.20
C GLU A 188 -12.59 -24.70 -0.45
N ILE A 189 -11.50 -23.94 -0.50
CA ILE A 189 -11.44 -22.62 -1.13
C ILE A 189 -11.32 -22.78 -2.65
N GLY A 190 -10.63 -23.83 -3.12
CA GLY A 190 -10.54 -24.19 -4.54
C GLY A 190 -9.94 -23.09 -5.41
N GLY A 191 -9.05 -22.27 -4.84
CA GLY A 191 -8.44 -21.13 -5.52
C GLY A 191 -9.38 -19.93 -5.77
N ASP A 192 -10.57 -19.90 -5.16
CA ASP A 192 -11.55 -18.83 -5.32
C ASP A 192 -11.43 -17.79 -4.20
N TRP A 193 -11.06 -16.56 -4.57
CA TRP A 193 -10.95 -15.43 -3.64
C TRP A 193 -12.25 -15.18 -2.85
N GLU A 194 -13.40 -15.39 -3.47
CA GLU A 194 -14.68 -15.15 -2.80
C GLU A 194 -15.03 -16.21 -1.75
N LYS A 195 -14.35 -17.35 -1.77
CA LYS A 195 -14.50 -18.40 -0.75
C LYS A 195 -13.55 -18.23 0.43
N VAL A 196 -12.57 -17.32 0.35
CA VAL A 196 -11.68 -17.03 1.48
C VAL A 196 -12.54 -16.51 2.66
N PRO A 197 -12.46 -17.14 3.85
CA PRO A 197 -13.25 -16.72 5.01
C PRO A 197 -12.99 -15.26 5.40
N ALA A 198 -14.04 -14.55 5.79
CA ALA A 198 -13.90 -13.21 6.35
C ALA A 198 -13.43 -13.27 7.82
N PRO A 199 -12.60 -12.31 8.27
CA PRO A 199 -11.99 -11.23 7.50
C PRO A 199 -10.93 -11.75 6.52
N ARG A 200 -10.90 -11.17 5.31
CA ARG A 200 -9.93 -11.51 4.27
C ARG A 200 -8.77 -10.51 4.33
N THR A 201 -7.54 -11.01 4.31
CA THR A 201 -6.34 -10.16 4.27
C THR A 201 -5.84 -10.10 2.83
N LEU A 202 -5.72 -8.88 2.28
CA LEU A 202 -5.31 -8.65 0.88
C LEU A 202 -3.79 -8.73 0.72
N ALA A 203 -3.05 -8.19 1.69
CA ALA A 203 -1.60 -8.19 1.77
C ALA A 203 -1.15 -8.07 3.22
N ILE A 204 0.14 -8.32 3.46
CA ILE A 204 0.80 -8.21 4.76
C ILE A 204 2.13 -7.50 4.57
N THR A 205 2.29 -6.37 5.25
CA THR A 205 3.60 -5.75 5.44
C THR A 205 4.36 -6.40 6.60
N GLN A 206 5.59 -6.84 6.34
CA GLN A 206 6.56 -7.27 7.34
C GLN A 206 7.61 -6.19 7.52
N ARG A 207 7.96 -5.92 8.79
CA ARG A 207 8.93 -4.89 9.17
C ARG A 207 9.97 -5.48 10.09
N ASP A 208 11.15 -4.88 10.10
CA ASP A 208 12.15 -5.22 11.08
C ASP A 208 11.76 -4.63 12.44
N ALA A 209 11.40 -5.49 13.41
CA ALA A 209 11.15 -5.03 14.77
C ALA A 209 12.47 -4.60 15.45
N PRO A 210 12.48 -3.72 16.45
CA PRO A 210 13.69 -3.48 17.23
C PRO A 210 14.29 -4.82 17.72
N PRO A 211 15.59 -5.08 17.50
CA PRO A 211 16.17 -6.37 17.83
C PRO A 211 16.07 -6.62 19.34
N THR A 212 15.40 -7.70 19.73
CA THR A 212 15.61 -8.34 21.03
C THR A 212 16.83 -9.24 20.92
N GLU A 213 17.63 -9.38 21.97
CA GLU A 213 18.89 -10.13 21.95
C GLU A 213 18.73 -11.49 21.22
N GLY A 214 19.56 -11.73 20.21
CA GLY A 214 19.61 -12.97 19.43
C GLY A 214 18.69 -13.05 18.20
N ARG A 215 17.88 -12.03 17.89
CA ARG A 215 17.04 -12.00 16.67
C ARG A 215 17.84 -11.53 15.45
N LYS A 216 17.77 -12.27 14.33
CA LYS A 216 18.26 -11.80 13.03
C LYS A 216 17.34 -10.68 12.50
N ARG A 217 17.93 -9.64 11.90
CA ARG A 217 17.18 -8.59 11.18
C ARG A 217 16.50 -9.20 9.95
N ILE A 218 15.42 -8.58 9.49
CA ILE A 218 14.72 -8.95 8.25
C ILE A 218 14.54 -7.73 7.35
N ALA A 219 14.57 -7.94 6.03
CA ALA A 219 14.22 -6.88 5.08
C ALA A 219 12.73 -6.55 5.21
N GLU A 220 12.37 -5.26 5.09
CA GLU A 220 10.97 -4.89 5.04
C GLU A 220 10.34 -5.39 3.74
N SER A 221 9.10 -5.87 3.81
CA SER A 221 8.42 -6.41 2.64
C SER A 221 6.91 -6.21 2.68
N ILE A 222 6.31 -6.10 1.50
CA ILE A 222 4.86 -6.15 1.29
C ILE A 222 4.55 -7.46 0.56
N ASN A 223 3.71 -8.29 1.17
CA ASN A 223 3.40 -9.63 0.67
C ASN A 223 1.92 -9.73 0.33
N PHE A 224 1.59 -9.78 -0.97
CA PHE A 224 0.20 -9.88 -1.42
C PHE A 224 -0.31 -11.33 -1.35
N HIS A 225 -1.59 -11.47 -1.03
CA HIS A 225 -2.27 -12.76 -1.01
C HIS A 225 -2.39 -13.31 -2.45
N PRO A 226 -1.98 -14.56 -2.73
CA PRO A 226 -2.00 -15.10 -4.10
C PRO A 226 -3.41 -15.14 -4.72
N LEU A 227 -4.43 -15.57 -3.97
CA LEU A 227 -5.81 -15.55 -4.44
C LEU A 227 -6.36 -14.14 -4.71
N TRP A 228 -5.94 -13.14 -3.92
CA TRP A 228 -6.28 -11.74 -4.21
C TRP A 228 -5.67 -11.28 -5.53
N ILE A 229 -4.41 -11.61 -5.78
CA ILE A 229 -3.73 -11.30 -7.03
C ILE A 229 -4.39 -12.01 -8.23
N LYS A 230 -4.79 -13.29 -8.09
CA LYS A 230 -5.56 -14.01 -9.13
C LYS A 230 -6.91 -13.35 -9.41
N PHE A 231 -7.60 -12.89 -8.37
CA PHE A 231 -8.84 -12.13 -8.50
C PHE A 231 -8.62 -10.78 -9.19
N GLN A 232 -7.52 -10.09 -8.89
CA GLN A 232 -7.16 -8.86 -9.59
C GLN A 232 -6.88 -9.11 -11.07
N ARG A 233 -6.21 -10.22 -11.43
CA ARG A 233 -6.02 -10.61 -12.84
C ARG A 233 -7.33 -10.76 -13.59
N SER A 234 -8.33 -11.44 -13.01
CA SER A 234 -9.64 -11.59 -13.68
C SER A 234 -10.36 -10.26 -13.90
N ARG A 235 -9.91 -9.20 -13.22
CA ARG A 235 -10.34 -7.80 -13.37
C ARG A 235 -9.33 -6.96 -14.16
N ASN A 236 -8.47 -7.58 -14.97
CA ASN A 236 -7.42 -6.93 -15.75
C ASN A 236 -6.44 -6.11 -14.88
N PHE A 237 -6.12 -6.62 -13.69
CA PHE A 237 -5.31 -5.94 -12.66
C PHE A 237 -5.78 -4.50 -12.40
N GLY A 238 -7.09 -4.31 -12.50
CA GLY A 238 -7.68 -2.99 -12.60
C GLY A 238 -7.45 -2.16 -11.35
N GLY A 239 -7.21 -0.88 -11.57
CA GLY A 239 -7.81 0.14 -10.72
C GLY A 239 -9.34 0.09 -10.84
N TRP A 240 -10.01 1.21 -10.57
CA TRP A 240 -11.46 1.25 -10.75
C TRP A 240 -11.87 1.10 -12.21
N ILE A 241 -12.79 0.18 -12.47
CA ILE A 241 -13.43 -0.01 -13.78
C ILE A 241 -14.82 0.65 -13.81
N GLU A 242 -15.41 0.81 -14.99
CA GLU A 242 -16.72 1.48 -15.15
C GLU A 242 -17.84 0.81 -14.35
N ASP A 243 -17.82 -0.52 -14.24
CA ASP A 243 -18.78 -1.27 -13.43
C ASP A 243 -18.70 -0.91 -11.95
N ASP A 244 -17.50 -0.59 -11.44
CA ASP A 244 -17.33 -0.15 -10.05
C ASP A 244 -17.99 1.22 -9.85
N PHE A 245 -17.84 2.13 -10.81
CA PHE A 245 -18.50 3.44 -10.77
C PHE A 245 -20.01 3.30 -10.88
N THR A 246 -20.48 2.52 -11.84
CA THR A 246 -21.91 2.24 -12.03
C THR A 246 -22.53 1.69 -10.75
N GLU A 247 -21.85 0.79 -10.04
CA GLU A 247 -22.33 0.24 -8.78
C GLU A 247 -22.43 1.29 -7.66
N VAL A 248 -21.42 2.14 -7.51
CA VAL A 248 -21.29 3.06 -6.37
C VAL A 248 -22.02 4.39 -6.58
N THR A 249 -22.37 4.74 -7.83
CA THR A 249 -23.08 5.98 -8.18
C THR A 249 -24.52 5.77 -8.61
N LYS A 250 -25.05 4.54 -8.59
CA LYS A 250 -26.46 4.28 -8.93
C LYS A 250 -27.42 4.98 -7.96
N PHE A 251 -28.65 5.24 -8.44
CA PHE A 251 -29.74 5.72 -7.60
C PHE A 251 -29.95 4.76 -6.41
N ASN A 252 -29.82 5.27 -5.18
CA ASN A 252 -29.83 4.53 -3.91
C ASN A 252 -28.58 3.68 -3.58
N ALA A 253 -27.41 3.97 -4.15
CA ALA A 253 -26.17 3.28 -3.79
C ALA A 253 -25.92 3.28 -2.28
N LEU A 254 -26.02 4.44 -1.61
CA LEU A 254 -25.78 4.57 -0.17
C LEU A 254 -26.62 3.60 0.67
N GLU A 255 -27.92 3.51 0.40
CA GLU A 255 -28.84 2.63 1.13
C GLU A 255 -28.63 1.14 0.79
N ASP A 256 -28.27 0.82 -0.45
CA ASP A 256 -27.92 -0.55 -0.83
C ASP A 256 -26.67 -1.03 -0.08
N PHE A 257 -25.62 -0.22 -0.02
CA PHE A 257 -24.41 -0.53 0.74
C PHE A 257 -24.72 -0.69 2.24
N LYS A 258 -25.43 0.26 2.86
CA LYS A 258 -25.88 0.13 4.27
C LYS A 258 -26.60 -1.19 4.54
N ARG A 259 -27.55 -1.56 3.68
CA ARG A 259 -28.32 -2.82 3.80
C ARG A 259 -27.41 -4.05 3.70
N ARG A 260 -26.47 -4.06 2.75
CA ARG A 260 -25.49 -5.16 2.60
C ARG A 260 -24.59 -5.29 3.83
N GLY A 261 -24.18 -4.17 4.42
CA GLY A 261 -23.39 -4.15 5.66
C GLY A 261 -24.17 -4.65 6.88
N ALA A 262 -25.43 -4.24 7.00
CA ALA A 262 -26.35 -4.70 8.05
C ALA A 262 -26.64 -6.21 7.98
N ALA A 263 -26.57 -6.80 6.78
CA ALA A 263 -26.77 -8.24 6.58
C ALA A 263 -25.55 -9.11 6.94
N LYS A 264 -24.40 -8.51 7.26
CA LYS A 264 -23.22 -9.24 7.73
C LYS A 264 -23.36 -9.65 9.20
N ASN A 265 -22.59 -10.65 9.62
CA ASN A 265 -22.54 -11.09 11.02
C ASN A 265 -21.07 -11.16 11.50
N PRO A 266 -20.60 -10.23 12.35
CA PRO A 266 -21.36 -9.10 12.89
C PRO A 266 -21.68 -8.05 11.80
N PRO A 267 -22.72 -7.21 12.00
CA PRO A 267 -23.01 -6.10 11.11
C PRO A 267 -21.81 -5.16 10.98
N VAL A 268 -21.54 -4.69 9.76
CA VAL A 268 -20.47 -3.75 9.46
C VAL A 268 -21.02 -2.52 8.73
N ASP A 269 -20.43 -1.36 9.01
CA ASP A 269 -20.84 -0.10 8.41
C ASP A 269 -20.12 0.10 7.07
N ILE A 270 -20.79 -0.26 5.96
CA ILE A 270 -20.21 -0.14 4.62
C ILE A 270 -20.86 0.99 3.82
N ARG A 271 -20.06 1.65 2.98
CA ARG A 271 -20.42 2.79 2.14
C ARG A 271 -20.00 2.58 0.68
N PRO A 272 -20.57 3.35 -0.27
CA PRO A 272 -20.14 3.31 -1.66
C PRO A 272 -18.62 3.46 -1.84
N MET A 273 -17.98 4.34 -1.05
CA MET A 273 -16.52 4.48 -1.07
C MET A 273 -15.77 3.19 -0.70
N ASP A 274 -16.29 2.40 0.24
CA ASP A 274 -15.70 1.10 0.60
C ASP A 274 -15.78 0.10 -0.55
N GLY A 275 -16.83 0.17 -1.37
CA GLY A 275 -16.97 -0.61 -2.59
C GLY A 275 -15.84 -0.37 -3.57
N LEU A 276 -15.50 0.90 -3.82
CA LEU A 276 -14.36 1.29 -4.66
C LEU A 276 -13.03 0.79 -4.10
N LEU A 277 -12.80 0.95 -2.80
CA LEU A 277 -11.53 0.59 -2.17
C LEU A 277 -11.32 -0.93 -2.11
N SER A 278 -12.37 -1.69 -1.82
CA SER A 278 -12.33 -3.16 -1.66
C SER A 278 -11.84 -3.90 -2.90
N LYS A 279 -11.84 -3.25 -4.07
CA LYS A 279 -11.49 -3.81 -5.37
C LYS A 279 -10.21 -3.20 -5.97
N SER A 280 -9.62 -2.21 -5.32
CA SER A 280 -8.50 -1.43 -5.89
C SER A 280 -7.14 -1.93 -5.42
N LEU A 281 -6.36 -2.49 -6.35
CA LEU A 281 -4.97 -2.87 -6.07
C LEU A 281 -4.11 -1.64 -5.70
N THR A 282 -4.35 -0.49 -6.34
CA THR A 282 -3.65 0.77 -6.04
C THR A 282 -3.92 1.25 -4.62
N ALA A 283 -5.18 1.21 -4.17
CA ALA A 283 -5.53 1.59 -2.80
C ALA A 283 -4.88 0.64 -1.78
N ASN A 284 -4.87 -0.67 -2.07
CA ASN A 284 -4.19 -1.66 -1.24
C ASN A 284 -2.67 -1.40 -1.17
N MET A 285 -2.02 -1.16 -2.32
CA MET A 285 -0.60 -0.81 -2.36
C MET A 285 -0.28 0.44 -1.53
N LEU A 286 -1.12 1.48 -1.67
CA LEU A 286 -0.97 2.72 -0.93
C LEU A 286 -1.14 2.53 0.59
N HIS A 287 -2.12 1.70 1.01
CA HIS A 287 -2.29 1.29 2.40
C HIS A 287 -1.00 0.63 2.93
N GLU A 288 -0.48 -0.39 2.22
CA GLU A 288 0.68 -1.16 2.66
C GLU A 288 1.95 -0.30 2.77
N PHE A 289 2.14 0.71 1.90
CA PHE A 289 3.25 1.64 2.06
C PHE A 289 3.27 2.29 3.44
N PHE A 290 2.13 2.70 4.00
CA PHE A 290 2.11 3.38 5.28
C PHE A 290 2.45 2.48 6.47
N HIS A 291 2.41 1.16 6.31
CA HIS A 291 2.94 0.24 7.30
C HIS A 291 4.46 0.31 7.39
N LEU A 292 5.17 0.42 6.26
CA LEU A 292 6.64 0.42 6.22
C LEU A 292 7.24 1.52 7.10
N SER A 293 8.40 1.23 7.69
CA SER A 293 9.00 2.08 8.73
C SER A 293 9.31 3.48 8.22
N TYR A 294 9.80 3.61 6.99
CA TYR A 294 10.14 4.91 6.41
C TYR A 294 8.92 5.84 6.22
N PHE A 295 7.80 5.30 5.73
CA PHE A 295 6.63 6.10 5.36
C PHE A 295 5.77 6.46 6.56
N GLY A 296 5.63 5.53 7.51
CA GLY A 296 4.79 5.83 8.67
C GLY A 296 4.89 4.89 9.85
N ASN A 297 5.42 3.67 9.68
CA ASN A 297 5.42 2.64 10.72
C ASN A 297 4.01 2.41 11.33
N MET A 298 2.96 2.59 10.52
CA MET A 298 1.58 2.57 11.01
C MET A 298 1.11 1.15 11.33
N LEU A 299 0.08 1.04 12.17
CA LEU A 299 -0.54 -0.22 12.53
C LEU A 299 -2.02 -0.18 12.17
N ASP A 300 -2.54 -1.31 11.74
CA ASP A 300 -3.96 -1.48 11.54
C ASP A 300 -4.71 -1.27 12.85
N ALA A 301 -5.62 -0.31 12.85
CA ALA A 301 -6.46 -0.03 13.99
C ALA A 301 -7.77 -0.83 13.89
N GLN A 302 -8.05 -1.63 14.92
CA GLN A 302 -9.19 -2.57 14.97
C GLN A 302 -10.56 -1.95 14.65
N ASN A 303 -10.75 -0.66 14.96
CA ASN A 303 -12.02 0.05 14.76
C ASN A 303 -11.99 1.02 13.58
N ALA A 304 -10.96 0.96 12.73
CA ALA A 304 -10.74 1.96 11.69
C ALA A 304 -10.98 1.44 10.26
N TYR A 305 -11.37 0.17 10.08
CA TYR A 305 -11.67 -0.35 8.74
C TYR A 305 -12.95 0.27 8.15
N GLY A 306 -12.84 0.81 6.95
CA GLY A 306 -13.97 1.40 6.20
C GLY A 306 -14.20 2.88 6.46
N TRP A 307 -14.95 3.51 5.57
CA TRP A 307 -15.15 4.96 5.48
C TRP A 307 -15.63 5.56 6.81
N MET A 308 -16.76 5.06 7.33
CA MET A 308 -17.40 5.65 8.51
C MET A 308 -16.56 5.51 9.78
N ASN A 309 -15.79 4.44 9.86
CA ASN A 309 -14.89 4.20 10.97
C ASN A 309 -13.71 5.18 10.94
N ASN A 310 -13.20 5.51 9.74
CA ASN A 310 -12.20 6.57 9.61
C ASN A 310 -12.78 7.96 9.91
N VAL A 311 -14.00 8.28 9.47
CA VAL A 311 -14.68 9.55 9.81
C VAL A 311 -14.93 9.71 11.31
N LYS A 312 -15.32 8.62 12.00
CA LYS A 312 -15.59 8.66 13.44
C LYS A 312 -14.32 8.81 14.26
N ASN A 313 -13.26 8.08 13.89
CA ASN A 313 -12.06 7.98 14.72
C ASN A 313 -10.97 8.98 14.32
N ASN A 314 -10.93 9.41 13.06
CA ASN A 314 -9.89 10.27 12.48
C ASN A 314 -8.47 9.80 12.87
N ASN A 315 -8.25 8.48 12.86
CA ASN A 315 -7.03 7.87 13.37
C ASN A 315 -5.91 8.02 12.35
N ARG A 316 -5.06 9.04 12.55
CA ARG A 316 -3.90 9.35 11.72
C ARG A 316 -2.74 8.35 11.84
N GLU A 317 -2.84 7.36 12.73
CA GLU A 317 -1.90 6.24 12.79
C GLU A 317 -2.44 4.97 12.11
N ASN A 318 -3.59 5.06 11.44
CA ASN A 318 -4.17 3.96 10.66
C ASN A 318 -3.89 4.16 9.15
N PRO A 319 -3.30 3.17 8.45
CA PRO A 319 -3.01 3.27 7.02
C PRO A 319 -4.25 3.43 6.13
N ASP A 320 -5.42 2.86 6.50
CA ASP A 320 -6.64 3.01 5.69
C ASP A 320 -7.04 4.48 5.52
N LEU A 321 -6.83 5.31 6.54
CA LEU A 321 -7.14 6.73 6.46
C LEU A 321 -6.45 7.36 5.26
N TYR A 322 -5.18 7.02 5.05
CA TYR A 322 -4.38 7.55 3.96
C TYR A 322 -4.77 6.95 2.62
N ALA A 323 -5.05 5.64 2.55
CA ALA A 323 -5.56 5.03 1.33
C ALA A 323 -6.90 5.67 0.89
N ILE A 324 -7.81 5.91 1.84
CA ILE A 324 -9.08 6.60 1.61
C ILE A 324 -8.86 8.04 1.15
N ILE A 325 -8.00 8.81 1.83
CA ILE A 325 -7.70 10.20 1.45
C ILE A 325 -7.12 10.26 0.04
N GLY A 326 -6.15 9.38 -0.27
CA GLY A 326 -5.56 9.28 -1.62
C GLY A 326 -6.63 9.01 -2.67
N ALA A 327 -7.53 8.06 -2.40
CA ALA A 327 -8.63 7.70 -3.28
C ALA A 327 -9.65 8.83 -3.47
N VAL A 328 -10.04 9.55 -2.40
CA VAL A 328 -10.94 10.71 -2.50
C VAL A 328 -10.32 11.80 -3.38
N ILE A 329 -9.04 12.12 -3.16
CA ILE A 329 -8.35 13.12 -3.98
C ILE A 329 -8.23 12.66 -5.43
N GLU A 330 -8.00 11.36 -5.66
CA GLU A 330 -8.00 10.78 -7.00
C GLU A 330 -9.34 10.99 -7.70
N LEU A 331 -10.45 10.61 -7.06
CA LEU A 331 -11.81 10.75 -7.60
C LEU A 331 -12.13 12.19 -8.02
N MET A 332 -11.70 13.17 -7.22
CA MET A 332 -11.90 14.59 -7.51
C MET A 332 -11.02 15.12 -8.65
N SER A 333 -9.95 14.40 -8.96
CA SER A 333 -8.89 14.85 -9.87
C SER A 333 -8.77 13.99 -11.11
N ARG A 334 -9.65 12.99 -11.24
CA ARG A 334 -9.63 12.00 -12.30
C ARG A 334 -9.86 12.65 -13.65
N ASP A 335 -9.08 12.22 -14.62
CA ASP A 335 -9.25 12.61 -16.02
C ASP A 335 -10.51 11.94 -16.60
N GLY A 336 -11.28 12.68 -17.39
CA GLY A 336 -12.53 12.20 -18.01
C GLY A 336 -13.79 12.50 -17.20
N GLN A 337 -13.87 12.06 -15.94
CA GLN A 337 -15.02 12.32 -15.08
C GLN A 337 -14.61 12.45 -13.62
N LYS A 338 -15.01 13.56 -12.99
CA LYS A 338 -14.72 13.85 -11.59
C LYS A 338 -15.89 13.43 -10.72
N TYR A 339 -15.58 13.00 -9.50
CA TYR A 339 -16.57 12.58 -8.52
C TYR A 339 -16.39 13.37 -7.22
N SER A 340 -17.50 13.60 -6.53
CA SER A 340 -17.56 14.08 -5.17
C SER A 340 -17.78 12.90 -4.23
N VAL A 341 -17.30 13.05 -2.99
CA VAL A 341 -17.56 12.10 -1.91
C VAL A 341 -18.17 12.88 -0.74
N SER A 342 -19.34 12.45 -0.27
CA SER A 342 -20.03 13.09 0.87
C SER A 342 -19.42 12.67 2.21
N ALA A 343 -19.80 13.32 3.30
CA ALA A 343 -19.37 12.92 4.65
C ALA A 343 -19.84 11.50 5.03
N GLU A 344 -20.96 11.08 4.46
CA GLU A 344 -21.52 9.74 4.62
C GLU A 344 -20.82 8.69 3.73
N GLY A 345 -19.92 9.10 2.83
CA GLY A 345 -19.19 8.19 1.94
C GLY A 345 -19.95 7.84 0.66
N GLU A 346 -20.98 8.62 0.31
CA GLU A 346 -21.66 8.53 -0.97
C GLU A 346 -20.79 9.12 -2.09
N VAL A 347 -20.69 8.42 -3.22
CA VAL A 347 -19.91 8.83 -4.38
C VAL A 347 -20.88 9.32 -5.45
N SER A 348 -20.62 10.50 -6.03
CA SER A 348 -21.49 11.09 -7.05
C SER A 348 -20.67 11.77 -8.14
N PRO A 349 -21.07 11.70 -9.42
CA PRO A 349 -20.48 12.51 -10.47
C PRO A 349 -20.58 14.01 -10.17
N ILE A 350 -19.51 14.75 -10.43
CA ILE A 350 -19.53 16.23 -10.43
C ILE A 350 -19.94 16.67 -11.83
N SER A 351 -21.12 17.26 -11.94
CA SER A 351 -21.66 17.88 -13.16
C SER A 351 -20.93 19.14 -13.56
#